data_AF-A0A9D8GSH4-F1
#
_entry.id   AF-A0A9D8GSH4-F1
#
_cell.length_a   1.000
_cell.length_b   1.000
_cell.length_c   1.000
_cell.angle_alpha   90.00
_cell.angle_beta   90.00
_cell.angle_gamma   90.00
#
_symmetry.space_group_name_H-M   'P 1'
#
loop_
_entity.id
_entity.type
_entity.pdbx_description
1 polymer ?
#
loop_
_entity_poly.entity_id
_entity_poly.type
_entity_poly.pdbx_seq_one_letter_code
_entity_poly.pdbx_strand_id
1 'polypeptide(L)'
;MAKKKRAIVGTWSDPDDAPELTDEWFATADRYRGAKLVRRGRPRSEFPKKSVNIRLDQDVLAHYRAAGPGWQSRINQTLRKAAKLKARA
;
A
#
# COMPACT_ATOMS: atom_id res chain seq x y z
N MET A 1 -61.80 29.29 -33.14
CA MET A 1 -61.44 29.00 -31.73
C MET A 1 -60.53 27.77 -31.69
N ALA A 2 -59.21 27.96 -31.82
CA ALA A 2 -58.27 26.83 -31.77
C ALA A 2 -57.84 26.57 -30.31
N LYS A 3 -58.25 25.42 -29.76
CA LYS A 3 -57.99 25.03 -28.36
C LYS A 3 -56.54 24.57 -28.20
N LYS A 4 -55.70 25.39 -27.55
CA LYS A 4 -54.30 25.07 -27.30
C LYS A 4 -54.20 23.96 -26.25
N LYS A 5 -53.67 22.79 -26.64
CA LYS A 5 -53.48 21.64 -25.72
C LYS A 5 -52.44 22.00 -24.66
N ARG A 6 -52.74 21.69 -23.40
CA ARG A 6 -51.86 21.96 -22.24
C ARG A 6 -50.60 21.10 -22.38
N ALA A 7 -49.44 21.75 -22.38
CA ALA A 7 -48.16 21.05 -22.37
C ALA A 7 -48.00 20.35 -21.02
N ILE A 8 -47.78 19.04 -21.06
CA ILE A 8 -47.36 18.26 -19.91
C ILE A 8 -45.89 18.62 -19.64
N VAL A 9 -45.63 19.30 -18.52
CA VAL A 9 -44.27 19.50 -18.02
C VAL A 9 -43.86 18.17 -17.37
N GLY A 10 -43.38 17.24 -18.19
CA GLY A 10 -42.68 16.05 -17.72
C GLY A 10 -41.20 16.40 -17.65
N THR A 11 -40.63 16.48 -16.46
CA THR A 11 -39.18 16.53 -16.28
C THR A 11 -38.63 15.20 -16.75
N TRP A 12 -38.14 15.15 -17.98
CA TRP A 12 -37.42 14.00 -18.50
C TRP A 12 -36.11 13.90 -17.74
N SER A 13 -35.97 12.84 -16.93
CA SER A 13 -34.71 12.48 -16.30
C SER A 13 -33.93 11.64 -17.30
N ASP A 14 -32.78 12.14 -17.70
CA ASP A 14 -31.88 11.43 -18.62
C ASP A 14 -31.37 10.15 -17.94
N PRO A 15 -31.55 8.96 -18.54
CA PRO A 15 -30.95 7.72 -18.06
C PRO A 15 -29.41 7.77 -17.95
N ASP A 16 -28.76 8.71 -18.63
CA ASP A 16 -27.32 8.93 -18.60
C ASP A 16 -26.89 10.02 -17.58
N ASP A 17 -27.79 10.51 -16.72
CA ASP A 17 -27.44 11.47 -15.66
C ASP A 17 -26.53 10.78 -14.62
N ALA A 18 -25.23 11.01 -14.77
CA ALA A 18 -24.21 10.38 -13.95
C ALA A 18 -24.23 10.98 -12.53
N PRO A 19 -24.14 10.15 -11.47
CA PRO A 19 -24.10 10.65 -10.10
C PRO A 19 -22.88 11.55 -9.89
N GLU A 20 -23.05 12.58 -9.05
CA GLU A 20 -21.94 13.48 -8.73
C GLU A 20 -20.77 12.73 -8.08
N LEU A 21 -19.56 13.01 -8.58
CA LEU A 21 -18.31 12.47 -8.05
C LEU A 21 -17.96 13.17 -6.72
N THR A 22 -18.63 12.78 -5.65
CA THR A 22 -18.44 13.34 -4.31
C THR A 22 -17.13 12.89 -3.66
N ASP A 23 -16.65 13.64 -2.66
CA ASP A 23 -15.45 13.27 -1.90
C ASP A 23 -15.58 11.90 -1.22
N GLU A 24 -16.80 11.52 -0.82
CA GLU A 24 -17.09 10.19 -0.27
C GLU A 24 -16.85 9.08 -1.30
N TRP A 25 -17.22 9.31 -2.55
CA TRP A 25 -16.94 8.39 -3.64
C TRP A 25 -15.43 8.23 -3.86
N PHE A 26 -14.68 9.34 -3.86
CA PHE A 26 -13.21 9.32 -3.98
C PHE A 26 -12.52 8.63 -2.79
N ALA A 27 -13.10 8.67 -1.59
CA ALA A 27 -12.55 8.03 -0.40
C ALA A 27 -12.49 6.49 -0.54
N THR A 28 -13.52 5.91 -1.16
CA THR A 28 -13.64 4.46 -1.42
C THR A 28 -13.16 4.03 -2.80
N ALA A 29 -12.85 4.98 -3.69
CA ALA A 29 -12.49 4.68 -5.07
C ALA A 29 -11.18 3.87 -5.18
N ASP A 30 -11.25 2.81 -5.99
CA ASP A 30 -10.11 2.01 -6.36
C ASP A 30 -9.27 2.72 -7.43
N ARG A 31 -7.97 2.84 -7.19
CA ARG A 31 -7.05 3.47 -8.16
C ARG A 31 -6.49 2.43 -9.11
N TYR A 32 -6.77 2.55 -10.39
CA TYR A 32 -6.19 1.71 -11.44
C TYR A 32 -5.07 2.46 -12.20
N ARG A 33 -4.03 1.73 -12.61
CA ARG A 33 -3.11 2.14 -13.69
C ARG A 33 -3.25 1.14 -14.83
N GLY A 34 -3.87 1.55 -15.92
CA GLY A 34 -4.30 0.63 -16.98
C GLY A 34 -5.25 -0.43 -16.39
N ALA A 35 -5.02 -1.71 -16.69
CA ALA A 35 -5.82 -2.81 -16.16
C ALA A 35 -5.46 -3.24 -14.71
N LYS A 36 -4.48 -2.58 -14.05
CA LYS A 36 -3.95 -3.04 -12.75
C LYS A 36 -4.42 -2.17 -11.58
N LEU A 37 -5.08 -2.79 -10.61
CA LEU A 37 -5.45 -2.17 -9.34
C LEU A 37 -4.19 -1.83 -8.53
N VAL A 38 -3.99 -0.54 -8.23
CA VAL A 38 -2.93 -0.04 -7.37
C VAL A 38 -3.37 -0.20 -5.93
N ARG A 39 -2.98 -1.31 -5.30
CA ARG A 39 -3.23 -1.54 -3.88
C ARG A 39 -2.56 -0.45 -3.04
N ARG A 40 -3.32 0.14 -2.11
CA ARG A 40 -2.81 1.07 -1.09
C ARG A 40 -1.77 0.34 -0.21
N GLY A 41 -0.60 0.95 0.00
CA GLY A 41 0.45 0.43 0.88
C GLY A 41 1.88 0.54 0.33
N ARG A 42 2.89 0.20 1.15
CA ARG A 42 4.29 0.12 0.71
C ARG A 42 4.42 -1.00 -0.34
N PRO A 43 5.12 -0.78 -1.47
CA PRO A 43 5.36 -1.82 -2.43
C PRO A 43 6.04 -3.04 -1.78
N ARG A 44 5.60 -4.24 -2.15
CA ARG A 44 6.19 -5.48 -1.67
C ARG A 44 7.66 -5.54 -2.10
N SER A 45 8.58 -5.72 -1.16
CA SER A 45 10.00 -5.90 -1.50
C SER A 45 10.18 -7.23 -2.23
N GLU A 46 10.96 -7.23 -3.31
CA GLU A 46 11.32 -8.42 -4.08
C GLU A 46 12.11 -9.43 -3.24
N PHE A 47 12.92 -8.95 -2.29
CA PHE A 47 13.78 -9.78 -1.47
C PHE A 47 13.57 -9.53 0.04
N PRO A 48 12.43 -9.97 0.61
CA PRO A 48 12.17 -9.77 2.04
C PRO A 48 13.20 -10.49 2.92
N LYS A 49 13.46 -9.95 4.11
CA LYS A 49 14.23 -10.67 5.15
C LYS A 49 13.38 -11.84 5.64
N LYS A 50 13.97 -13.02 5.77
CA LYS A 50 13.28 -14.19 6.34
C LYS A 50 13.50 -14.22 7.85
N SER A 51 12.42 -14.39 8.62
CA SER A 51 12.51 -14.69 10.06
C SER A 51 12.96 -16.13 10.23
N VAL A 52 14.09 -16.33 10.91
CA VAL A 52 14.61 -17.65 11.27
C VAL A 52 14.83 -17.70 12.76
N ASN A 53 14.67 -18.89 13.35
CA ASN A 53 14.99 -19.14 14.75
C ASN A 53 16.39 -19.72 14.83
N ILE A 54 17.34 -18.99 15.42
CA ILE A 54 18.73 -19.41 15.62
C ILE A 54 19.11 -19.17 17.07
N ARG A 55 19.95 -20.05 17.63
CA ARG A 55 20.57 -19.85 18.95
C ARG A 55 21.90 -19.14 18.74
N LEU A 56 22.16 -18.12 19.56
CA LEU A 56 23.38 -17.35 19.59
C LEU A 56 23.88 -17.32 21.04
N ASP A 57 25.19 -17.20 21.21
CA ASP A 57 25.81 -17.09 22.52
C ASP A 57 25.33 -15.81 23.25
N GLN A 58 25.31 -15.88 24.58
CA GLN A 58 24.74 -14.82 25.42
C GLN A 58 25.55 -13.52 25.33
N ASP A 59 26.87 -13.63 25.26
CA ASP A 59 27.81 -12.51 25.12
C ASP A 59 27.62 -11.76 23.79
N VAL A 60 27.41 -12.50 22.69
CA VAL A 60 27.09 -11.95 21.37
C VAL A 60 25.78 -11.17 21.43
N LEU A 61 24.73 -11.74 22.02
CA LEU A 61 23.46 -11.05 22.18
C LEU A 61 23.57 -9.80 23.06
N ALA A 62 24.31 -9.88 24.17
CA ALA A 62 24.54 -8.75 25.06
C ALA A 62 25.27 -7.61 24.33
N HIS A 63 26.35 -7.93 23.60
CA HIS A 63 27.12 -6.96 22.82
C HIS A 63 26.24 -6.18 21.82
N TYR A 64 25.44 -6.89 21.01
CA TYR A 64 24.60 -6.22 20.02
C TYR A 64 23.43 -5.46 20.65
N ARG A 65 22.80 -6.00 21.71
CA ARG A 65 21.69 -5.33 22.41
C ARG A 65 22.14 -4.04 23.11
N ALA A 66 23.37 -4.00 23.62
CA ALA A 66 23.95 -2.80 24.23
C ALA A 66 24.05 -1.62 23.23
N ALA A 67 24.16 -1.90 21.92
CA ALA A 67 24.14 -0.88 20.87
C ALA A 67 22.75 -0.25 20.61
N GLY A 68 21.71 -0.66 21.36
CA GLY A 68 20.38 -0.06 21.32
C GLY A 68 19.52 -0.48 20.11
N PRO A 69 18.51 0.34 19.75
CA PRO A 69 17.59 0.06 18.65
C PRO A 69 18.34 -0.29 17.35
N GLY A 70 17.83 -1.28 16.61
CA GLY A 70 18.43 -1.74 15.36
C GLY A 70 19.54 -2.79 15.51
N TRP A 71 19.79 -3.32 16.71
CA TRP A 71 20.79 -4.37 16.94
C TRP A 71 20.64 -5.61 16.03
N GLN A 72 19.40 -6.01 15.71
CA GLN A 72 19.13 -7.10 14.75
C GLN A 72 19.60 -6.80 13.32
N SER A 73 19.56 -5.53 12.92
CA SER A 73 20.10 -5.11 11.62
C SER A 73 21.63 -5.08 11.64
N ARG A 74 22.24 -4.71 12.77
CA ARG A 74 23.71 -4.72 12.94
C ARG A 74 24.26 -6.15 12.90
N ILE A 75 23.66 -7.10 13.63
CA ILE A 75 24.11 -8.50 13.59
C ILE A 75 23.98 -9.10 12.19
N ASN A 76 22.90 -8.78 11.46
CA ASN A 76 22.74 -9.21 10.06
C ASN A 76 23.84 -8.60 9.16
N GLN A 77 24.21 -7.33 9.36
CA GLN A 77 25.33 -6.73 8.63
C GLN A 77 26.66 -7.42 8.94
N THR A 78 26.92 -7.78 10.20
CA THR A 78 28.13 -8.54 10.57
C THR A 78 28.16 -9.90 9.90
N LEU A 79 27.05 -10.65 9.93
CA LEU A 79 26.94 -11.95 9.26
C LEU A 79 27.18 -11.83 7.75
N ARG A 80 26.67 -10.77 7.12
CA ARG A 80 26.95 -10.48 5.70
C ARG A 80 28.41 -10.21 5.43
N LYS A 81 29.07 -9.40 6.27
CA LYS A 81 30.50 -9.10 6.15
C LYS A 81 31.34 -10.38 6.30
N ALA A 82 31.06 -11.19 7.30
CA ALA A 82 31.74 -12.47 7.53
C ALA A 82 31.56 -13.44 6.35
N ALA A 83 30.36 -13.49 5.78
CA ALA A 83 30.05 -14.31 4.60
C ALA A 83 30.48 -13.66 3.26
N LYS A 84 31.15 -12.50 3.27
CA LYS A 84 31.54 -11.72 2.07
C LYS A 84 30.38 -11.41 1.12
N LEU A 85 29.18 -11.21 1.67
CA LEU A 85 27.97 -10.84 0.91
C LEU A 85 27.89 -9.32 0.73
N LYS A 86 27.48 -8.86 -0.46
CA LYS A 86 27.28 -7.44 -0.76
C LYS A 86 26.23 -6.81 0.18
N ALA A 87 26.43 -5.52 0.48
CA ALA A 87 25.42 -4.71 1.17
C ALA A 87 24.13 -4.70 0.33
N ARG A 88 22.98 -4.86 0.99
CA ARG A 88 21.70 -4.66 0.32
C ARG A 88 21.50 -3.15 0.14
N ALA A 89 21.20 -2.76 -1.10
CA ALA A 89 20.65 -1.44 -1.43
C ALA A 89 19.24 -1.30 -0.86
#